data_AF-A0AAU5XYQ8-F1
#
_entry.id   AF-A0AAU5XYQ8-F1
#
_cell.length_a   1.000
_cell.length_b   1.000
_cell.length_c   1.000
_cell.angle_alpha   90.00
_cell.angle_beta   90.00
_cell.angle_gamma   90.00
#
_symmetry.space_group_name_H-M   'P 1'
#
loop_
_entity.id
_entity.type
_entity.pdbx_description
1 polymer ?
#
loop_
_entity_poly.entity_id
_entity_poly.type
_entity_poly.pdbx_seq_one_letter_code
_entity_poly.pdbx_strand_id
1 'polypeptide(L)'
;MHVRTCSPRRPPRESKRPRALLAWVAAIVAGYLCTTAAIGDDAGFTGPLAGNWLGANGPGWVGTFAVGAGLSAALGGARIRR
;
A
#
# COMPACT_ATOMS: atom_id res chain seq x y z
N MET A 1 -56.15 -3.04 -8.72
CA MET A 1 -55.24 -3.11 -7.55
C MET A 1 -53.99 -3.86 -7.99
N HIS A 2 -52.86 -3.17 -8.22
CA HIS A 2 -51.67 -3.74 -8.86
C HIS A 2 -50.51 -3.74 -7.86
N VAL A 3 -50.19 -4.90 -7.31
CA VAL A 3 -49.12 -5.08 -6.31
C VAL A 3 -47.78 -5.10 -7.03
N ARG A 4 -46.98 -4.04 -6.90
CA ARG A 4 -45.57 -4.05 -7.30
C ARG A 4 -44.79 -4.86 -6.29
N THR A 5 -44.35 -6.05 -6.69
CA THR A 5 -43.39 -6.84 -5.92
C THR A 5 -42.03 -6.15 -5.95
N CYS A 6 -41.55 -5.72 -4.79
CA CYS A 6 -40.19 -5.21 -4.63
C CYS A 6 -39.20 -6.36 -4.87
N SER A 7 -38.46 -6.30 -5.98
CA SER A 7 -37.36 -7.23 -6.23
C SER A 7 -36.23 -7.00 -5.21
N PRO A 8 -35.70 -8.05 -4.55
CA PRO A 8 -34.63 -7.89 -3.57
C PRO A 8 -33.33 -7.46 -4.28
N ARG A 9 -32.83 -6.27 -3.94
CA ARG A 9 -31.49 -5.83 -4.37
C ARG A 9 -30.46 -6.78 -3.76
N ARG A 10 -29.71 -7.50 -4.60
CA ARG A 10 -28.56 -8.27 -4.12
C ARG A 10 -27.51 -7.29 -3.57
N PRO A 11 -26.89 -7.60 -2.42
CA PRO A 11 -25.77 -6.80 -1.94
C PRO A 11 -24.64 -6.85 -2.97
N PRO A 12 -23.95 -5.74 -3.22
CA PRO A 12 -22.80 -5.73 -4.10
C PRO A 12 -21.76 -6.73 -3.57
N ARG A 13 -21.28 -7.64 -4.43
CA ARG A 13 -20.18 -8.54 -4.06
C ARG A 13 -18.96 -7.68 -3.79
N GLU A 14 -18.43 -7.78 -2.57
CA GLU A 14 -17.22 -7.10 -2.17
C GLU A 14 -16.08 -7.49 -3.13
N SER A 15 -15.59 -6.50 -3.86
CA SER A 15 -14.53 -6.72 -4.85
C SER A 15 -13.20 -6.73 -4.11
N LYS A 16 -12.59 -7.90 -3.93
CA LYS A 16 -11.15 -7.97 -3.60
C LYS A 16 -10.40 -7.21 -4.69
N ARG A 17 -9.65 -6.17 -4.34
CA ARG A 17 -8.79 -5.40 -5.25
C ARG A 17 -7.35 -5.91 -5.12
N PRO A 18 -6.98 -7.07 -5.70
CA PRO A 18 -5.66 -7.66 -5.52
C PRO A 18 -4.53 -6.73 -5.95
N ARG A 19 -4.77 -5.89 -6.96
CA ARG A 19 -3.85 -4.83 -7.40
C ARG A 19 -3.56 -3.78 -6.33
N ALA A 20 -4.56 -3.38 -5.53
CA ALA A 20 -4.35 -2.43 -4.44
C ALA A 20 -3.56 -3.08 -3.29
N LEU A 21 -3.84 -4.35 -2.98
CA LEU A 21 -3.09 -5.12 -1.99
C LEU A 21 -1.63 -5.31 -2.41
N LEU A 22 -1.37 -5.63 -3.67
CA LEU A 22 -0.01 -5.75 -4.21
C LEU A 22 0.75 -4.43 -4.16
N ALA A 23 0.10 -3.32 -4.53
CA ALA A 23 0.69 -1.99 -4.43
C ALA A 23 1.07 -1.65 -2.98
N TRP A 24 0.22 -2.00 -2.03
CA TRP A 24 0.45 -1.80 -0.61
C TRP A 24 1.62 -2.66 -0.08
N VAL A 25 1.64 -3.95 -0.40
CA VAL A 25 2.75 -4.85 0.00
C VAL A 25 4.09 -4.36 -0.57
N ALA A 26 4.13 -4.02 -1.86
CA ALA A 26 5.36 -3.53 -2.49
C ALA A 26 5.85 -2.21 -1.88
N ALA A 27 4.94 -1.30 -1.50
CA ALA A 27 5.28 -0.08 -0.79
C ALA A 27 5.93 -0.37 0.57
N ILE A 28 5.36 -1.29 1.34
CA ILE A 28 5.91 -1.70 2.65
C ILE A 28 7.31 -2.32 2.49
N VAL A 29 7.48 -3.25 1.55
CA VAL A 29 8.78 -3.87 1.28
C VAL A 29 9.82 -2.82 0.91
N ALA A 30 9.47 -1.85 0.05
CA ALA A 30 10.36 -0.76 -0.32
C ALA A 30 10.78 0.10 0.88
N GLY A 31 9.87 0.36 1.81
CA GLY A 31 10.18 1.05 3.07
C GLY A 31 11.17 0.27 3.93
N TYR A 32 10.89 -1.01 4.18
CA TYR A 32 11.73 -1.87 5.03
C TYR A 32 13.14 -2.07 4.48
N LEU A 33 13.33 -2.06 3.16
CA LEU A 33 14.68 -2.13 2.56
C LEU A 33 15.59 -0.99 3.04
N CYS A 34 15.03 0.16 3.41
CA CYS A 34 15.77 1.35 3.85
C CYS A 34 15.72 1.56 5.37
N THR A 35 15.07 0.69 6.14
CA THR A 35 14.86 0.90 7.58
C THR A 35 15.82 0.05 8.41
N THR A 36 16.41 0.67 9.44
CA THR A 36 17.02 -0.03 10.58
C THR A 36 16.03 -0.02 11.74
N ALA A 37 15.64 -1.19 12.22
CA ALA A 37 14.83 -1.35 13.41
C ALA A 37 15.71 -1.90 14.54
N ALA A 38 15.94 -1.10 15.56
CA ALA A 38 16.67 -1.50 16.76
C ALA A 38 15.70 -1.90 17.87
N ILE A 39 16.07 -2.92 18.65
CA ILE A 39 15.36 -3.31 19.87
C ILE A 39 16.40 -3.26 20.99
N GLY A 40 16.40 -2.19 21.78
CA GLY A 40 17.49 -1.89 22.70
C GLY A 40 18.69 -1.29 21.97
N ASP A 41 19.91 -1.56 22.45
CA ASP A 41 21.15 -1.05 21.84
C ASP A 41 21.57 -1.81 20.57
N ASP A 42 20.95 -2.97 20.30
CA ASP A 42 21.25 -3.80 19.14
C ASP A 42 20.21 -3.61 18.01
N ALA A 43 20.72 -3.51 16.78
CA ALA A 43 19.87 -3.51 15.58
C ALA A 43 19.26 -4.91 15.38
N GLY A 44 17.98 -5.06 15.72
CA GLY A 44 17.23 -6.31 15.50
C GLY A 44 16.95 -6.59 14.01
N PHE A 45 16.99 -5.56 13.16
CA PHE A 45 16.87 -5.68 11.72
C PHE A 45 17.49 -4.47 11.01
N THR A 46 18.28 -4.71 9.96
CA THR A 46 18.84 -3.66 9.10
C THR A 46 18.53 -3.98 7.65
N GLY A 47 17.76 -3.11 6.98
CA GLY A 47 17.47 -3.25 5.56
C GLY A 47 18.73 -3.13 4.68
N PRO A 48 18.81 -3.80 3.51
CA PRO A 48 19.99 -3.79 2.65
C PRO A 48 20.38 -2.39 2.12
N LEU A 49 19.41 -1.48 2.02
CA LEU A 49 19.59 -0.10 1.57
C LEU A 49 19.61 0.90 2.74
N ALA A 50 19.65 0.42 4.00
CA ALA A 50 19.64 1.28 5.18
C ALA A 50 20.88 2.17 5.31
N GLY A 51 22.00 1.80 4.67
CA GLY A 51 23.21 2.63 4.62
C GLY A 51 23.16 3.79 3.63
N ASN A 52 22.14 3.87 2.76
CA ASN A 52 21.98 5.01 1.85
C ASN A 52 21.49 6.25 2.62
N TRP A 53 21.60 7.45 2.02
CA TRP A 53 21.11 8.70 2.63
C TRP A 53 19.66 8.59 3.14
N LEU A 54 18.79 7.89 2.41
CA LEU A 54 17.39 7.63 2.80
C LEU A 54 17.25 6.74 4.06
N GLY A 55 18.20 5.85 4.33
CA GLY A 55 18.19 5.02 5.53
C GLY A 55 18.92 5.69 6.69
N ALA A 56 20.06 6.33 6.42
CA ALA A 56 20.88 7.02 7.42
C ALA A 56 20.18 8.25 8.04
N ASN A 57 19.32 8.94 7.30
CA ASN A 57 18.61 10.14 7.78
C ASN A 57 17.20 9.83 8.33
N GLY A 58 16.78 8.56 8.34
CA GLY A 58 15.45 8.14 8.79
C GLY A 58 14.23 8.40 7.88
N PRO A 59 14.28 8.93 6.63
CA PRO A 59 13.08 9.12 5.82
C PRO A 59 12.57 7.84 5.12
N GLY A 60 12.91 6.63 5.58
CA GLY A 60 12.46 5.38 4.95
C GLY A 60 10.93 5.31 4.72
N TRP A 61 10.16 5.93 5.61
CA TRP A 61 8.70 6.07 5.50
C TRP A 61 8.24 6.94 4.31
N VAL A 62 9.03 7.93 3.90
CA VAL A 62 8.77 8.77 2.72
C VAL A 62 8.90 7.93 1.45
N GLY A 63 9.88 7.02 1.41
CA GLY A 63 10.05 6.05 0.33
C GLY A 63 8.83 5.14 0.17
N THR A 64 8.29 4.63 1.29
CA THR A 64 7.05 3.84 1.32
C THR A 64 5.89 4.60 0.66
N PHE A 65 5.69 5.87 1.01
CA PHE A 65 4.61 6.67 0.43
C PHE A 65 4.83 6.98 -1.05
N ALA A 66 6.05 7.32 -1.45
CA ALA A 66 6.38 7.58 -2.86
C ALA A 66 6.13 6.34 -3.73
N VAL A 67 6.57 5.16 -3.28
CA VAL A 67 6.35 3.89 -3.99
C VAL A 67 4.88 3.50 -4.02
N GLY A 68 4.17 3.62 -2.88
CA GLY A 68 2.74 3.33 -2.79
C GLY A 68 1.87 4.22 -3.67
N ALA A 69 2.17 5.53 -3.70
CA ALA A 69 1.50 6.49 -4.57
C ALA A 69 1.79 6.21 -6.05
N GLY A 70 3.06 5.96 -6.41
CA GLY A 70 3.47 5.65 -7.77
C GLY A 70 2.83 4.36 -8.31
N LEU A 71 2.84 3.28 -7.53
CA LEU A 71 2.20 2.02 -7.89
C LEU A 71 0.69 2.18 -8.01
N SER A 72 0.05 2.87 -7.07
CA SER A 72 -1.40 3.10 -7.10
C SER A 72 -1.82 3.92 -8.32
N ALA A 73 -1.03 4.94 -8.68
CA ALA A 73 -1.25 5.72 -9.90
C ALA A 73 -1.06 4.86 -11.16
N ALA A 74 0.03 4.10 -11.25
CA ALA A 74 0.35 3.23 -12.40
C ALA A 74 -0.71 2.13 -12.63
N LEU A 75 -1.19 1.50 -11.55
CA LEU A 75 -2.21 0.44 -11.60
C LEU A 75 -3.62 0.97 -11.87
N GLY A 76 -3.79 2.28 -12.04
CA GLY A 76 -5.05 2.90 -12.43
C GLY A 76 -5.96 3.29 -11.27
N GLY A 77 -5.45 3.36 -10.04
CA GLY A 77 -6.18 3.90 -8.88
C GLY A 77 -6.61 5.37 -9.08
N ALA A 78 -5.86 6.13 -9.89
CA ALA A 78 -6.17 7.52 -10.22
C ALA A 78 -7.00 7.71 -11.50
N ARG A 79 -7.28 6.65 -12.27
CA ARG A 79 -8.08 6.77 -13.51
C ARG A 79 -9.56 6.84 -13.17
N ILE A 80 -10.05 8.05 -12.91
CA ILE A 80 -11.46 8.39 -13.05
C ILE A 80 -11.78 8.28 -14.54
N ARG A 81 -12.49 7.22 -14.94
CA ARG A 81 -13.13 7.18 -16.26
C ARG A 81 -14.24 8.24 -16.23
N ARG A 82 -14.00 9.36 -16.92
CA ARG A 82 -15.08 10.25 -17.37
C ARG A 82 -15.81 9.61 -18.54
#